data_AF-A0A8T5F6Q2-F1
#
_entry.id   AF-A0A8T5F6Q2-F1
#
_cell.length_a   1.000
_cell.length_b   1.000
_cell.length_c   1.000
_cell.angle_alpha   90.00
_cell.angle_beta   90.00
_cell.angle_gamma   90.00
#
_symmetry.space_group_name_H-M   'P 1'
#
loop_
_entity.id
_entity.type
_entity.pdbx_description
1 polymer ?
#
loop_
_entity_poly.entity_id
_entity_poly.type
_entity_poly.pdbx_seq_one_letter_code
_entity_poly.pdbx_strand_id
1 'polypeptide(L)'
;MKIITDAKILCDKCNIKTNPKYEIRKGFQIKFHECPKCMERFYNPLDLKQYQEFQKLKQREFEVKLRMVGNSFSVTIPKEIIEFEGKSRQMEKEMDQMMRLCLEEPNKLSLRFRKIMEK
;
A
#
# COMPACT_ATOMS: atom_id res chain seq x y z
N MET A 1 26.52 -12.33 -5.30
CA MET A 1 26.36 -10.91 -5.70
C MET A 1 25.93 -10.14 -4.45
N LYS A 2 26.80 -9.31 -3.84
CA LYS A 2 26.44 -8.51 -2.66
C LYS A 2 25.77 -7.22 -3.14
N ILE A 3 24.52 -7.01 -2.76
CA ILE A 3 23.72 -5.85 -3.14
C ILE A 3 24.02 -4.74 -2.13
N ILE A 4 24.16 -3.48 -2.59
CA ILE A 4 24.54 -2.29 -1.81
C ILE A 4 23.55 -1.97 -0.64
N THR A 5 22.44 -2.71 -0.53
CA THR A 5 21.34 -2.46 0.41
C THR A 5 21.66 -2.70 1.88
N ASP A 6 22.78 -3.37 2.23
CA ASP A 6 23.23 -3.55 3.63
C ASP A 6 24.28 -2.53 4.07
N ALA A 7 24.34 -1.37 3.39
CA ALA A 7 25.19 -0.28 3.82
C ALA A 7 24.72 0.25 5.19
N LYS A 8 25.59 0.18 6.20
CA LYS A 8 25.34 0.78 7.52
C LYS A 8 25.33 2.30 7.35
N ILE A 9 24.16 2.91 7.45
CA ILE A 9 24.02 4.37 7.36
C ILE A 9 24.55 5.00 8.66
N LEU A 10 25.64 5.75 8.52
CA LEU A 10 26.23 6.56 9.58
C LEU A 10 25.64 7.97 9.50
N CYS A 11 25.43 8.60 10.65
CA CYS A 11 25.03 10.01 10.68
C CYS A 11 26.24 10.91 10.43
N ASP A 12 26.17 11.82 9.46
CA ASP A 12 27.29 12.72 9.13
C ASP A 12 27.75 13.61 10.30
N LYS A 13 26.83 13.98 11.20
CA LYS A 13 27.13 14.86 12.34
C LYS A 13 27.71 14.12 13.55
N CYS A 14 27.27 12.89 13.77
CA CYS A 14 27.58 12.14 14.99
C CYS A 14 28.53 10.96 14.74
N ASN A 15 28.66 10.53 13.48
CA ASN A 15 29.36 9.32 13.04
C ASN A 15 28.91 8.03 13.75
N ILE A 16 27.69 8.03 14.28
CA ILE A 16 27.07 6.88 14.96
C ILE A 16 26.13 6.17 13.98
N LYS A 17 26.01 4.85 14.13
CA LYS A 17 25.06 4.03 13.37
C LYS A 17 23.63 4.49 13.63
N THR A 18 22.89 4.69 12.56
CA THR A 18 21.47 5.02 12.62
C THR A 18 20.62 3.77 12.86
N ASN A 19 19.47 3.95 13.51
CA ASN A 19 18.52 2.87 13.77
C ASN A 19 17.43 2.89 12.70
N PRO A 20 17.14 1.76 12.03
CA PRO A 20 16.02 1.68 11.11
C PRO A 20 14.70 1.79 11.89
N LYS A 21 13.84 2.70 11.46
CA LYS A 21 12.48 2.89 11.94
C LYS A 21 11.52 2.98 10.76
N TYR A 22 10.23 2.91 11.04
CA TYR A 22 9.18 3.11 10.05
C TYR A 22 8.13 4.06 10.60
N GLU A 23 7.53 4.85 9.72
CA GLU A 23 6.36 5.67 10.03
C GLU A 23 5.23 5.36 9.06
N ILE A 24 4.00 5.39 9.57
CA ILE A 24 2.79 5.21 8.76
C ILE A 24 2.22 6.61 8.51
N ARG A 25 2.38 7.12 7.28
CA ARG A 25 1.80 8.41 6.87
C ARG A 25 0.66 8.17 5.90
N LYS A 26 -0.57 8.50 6.31
CA LYS A 26 -1.79 8.39 5.48
C LYS A 26 -1.99 6.97 4.89
N GLY A 27 -1.60 5.94 5.65
CA GLY A 27 -1.68 4.53 5.23
C GLY A 27 -0.47 4.00 4.46
N PHE A 28 0.51 4.85 4.12
CA PHE A 28 1.74 4.44 3.46
C PHE A 28 2.87 4.24 4.48
N GLN A 29 3.56 3.10 4.41
CA GLN A 29 4.71 2.79 5.28
C GLN A 29 5.99 3.35 4.67
N ILE A 30 6.60 4.33 5.33
CA ILE A 30 7.87 4.92 4.92
C ILE A 30 8.96 4.41 5.86
N LYS A 31 10.01 3.82 5.30
CA LYS A 31 11.20 3.42 6.06
C LYS A 31 12.14 4.61 6.16
N PHE A 32 12.69 4.81 7.35
CA PHE A 32 13.69 5.85 7.58
C PHE A 32 14.71 5.39 8.62
N HIS A 33 15.86 6.04 8.60
CA HIS A 33 16.91 5.81 9.58
C HIS A 33 16.98 7.01 10.51
N GLU A 34 16.99 6.78 11.82
CA GLU A 34 17.07 7.85 12.82
C GLU A 34 18.37 7.76 13.60
N CYS A 35 19.06 8.88 13.76
CA CYS A 35 20.22 8.96 14.63
C CYS A 35 19.77 9.05 16.10
N PRO A 36 20.25 8.19 17.01
CA PRO A 36 19.86 8.23 18.42
C PRO A 36 20.36 9.48 19.17
N LYS A 37 21.37 10.19 18.64
CA LYS A 37 22.01 11.33 19.32
C LYS A 37 21.47 12.69 18.86
N CYS A 38 21.34 12.91 17.55
CA CYS A 38 20.84 14.18 17.00
C CYS A 38 19.38 14.14 16.54
N MET A 39 18.71 12.98 16.60
CA MET A 39 17.33 12.77 16.14
C MET A 39 17.08 13.12 14.66
N GLU A 40 18.14 13.24 13.86
CA GLU A 40 18.03 13.49 12.42
C GLU A 40 17.51 12.25 11.70
N ARG A 41 16.56 12.46 10.76
CA ARG A 41 15.87 11.41 10.02
C ARG A 41 16.37 11.37 8.58
N PHE A 42 16.83 10.20 8.17
CA PHE A 42 17.34 9.93 6.84
C PHE A 42 16.32 9.07 6.09
N TYR A 43 15.74 9.64 5.04
CA TYR A 43 14.76 8.99 4.20
C TYR A 43 15.42 8.46 2.94
N ASN A 44 15.02 7.27 2.49
CA ASN A 44 15.43 6.78 1.18
C ASN A 44 14.72 7.63 0.09
N PRO A 45 15.45 8.24 -0.87
CA PRO A 45 14.85 9.03 -1.94
C PRO A 45 13.85 8.22 -2.79
N LEU A 46 14.07 6.91 -2.94
CA LEU A 46 13.14 6.04 -3.66
C LEU A 46 11.79 5.93 -2.95
N ASP A 47 11.80 5.75 -1.62
CA ASP A 47 10.59 5.60 -0.81
C ASP A 47 9.78 6.92 -0.78
N LEU A 48 10.46 8.07 -0.78
CA LEU A 48 9.82 9.38 -0.88
C LEU A 48 9.15 9.57 -2.24
N LYS A 49 9.80 9.15 -3.34
CA LYS A 49 9.21 9.21 -4.68
C LYS A 49 7.96 8.33 -4.77
N GLN A 50 8.01 7.11 -4.26
CA GLN A 50 6.86 6.20 -4.21
C GLN A 50 5.71 6.79 -3.37
N TYR A 51 6.01 7.43 -2.24
CA TYR A 51 5.00 8.11 -1.44
C TYR A 51 4.32 9.26 -2.19
N GLN A 52 5.09 10.05 -2.96
CA GLN A 52 4.52 11.11 -3.78
C GLN A 52 3.63 10.57 -4.90
N GLU A 53 4.05 9.49 -5.56
CA GLU A 53 3.25 8.79 -6.57
C GLU A 53 1.94 8.24 -5.97
N PHE A 54 2.01 7.65 -4.77
CA PHE A 54 0.82 7.23 -4.02
C PHE A 54 -0.16 8.38 -3.77
N GLN A 55 0.34 9.54 -3.30
CA GLN A 55 -0.54 10.69 -3.03
C GLN A 55 -1.23 11.17 -4.32
N LYS A 56 -0.51 11.17 -5.45
CA LYS A 56 -1.09 11.54 -6.76
C LYS A 56 -2.17 10.55 -7.20
N LEU A 57 -1.90 9.24 -7.10
CA LEU A 57 -2.88 8.20 -7.44
C LEU A 57 -4.11 8.26 -6.55
N LYS A 58 -3.92 8.51 -5.24
CA LYS A 58 -5.02 8.62 -4.27
C LYS A 58 -5.95 9.81 -4.54
N GLN A 59 -5.43 10.90 -5.10
CA GLN A 59 -6.21 12.09 -5.45
C GLN A 59 -6.89 11.99 -6.82
N ARG A 60 -6.52 11.00 -7.63
CA ARG A 60 -7.08 10.82 -8.97
C ARG A 60 -8.42 10.12 -8.87
N GLU A 61 -9.43 10.69 -9.51
CA GLU A 61 -10.69 9.99 -9.76
C GLU A 61 -10.49 9.01 -10.92
N PHE A 62 -10.83 7.75 -10.70
CA PHE A 62 -10.74 6.71 -11.72
C PHE A 62 -12.12 6.41 -12.27
N GLU A 63 -12.37 6.83 -13.51
CA GLU A 63 -13.55 6.43 -14.25
C GLU A 63 -13.37 4.99 -14.76
N VAL A 64 -14.09 4.06 -14.16
CA VAL A 64 -14.10 2.67 -14.61
C VAL A 64 -15.28 2.42 -15.55
N LYS A 65 -15.03 1.71 -16.65
CA LYS A 65 -16.09 1.34 -17.60
C LYS A 65 -16.65 -0.03 -17.22
N LEU A 66 -17.95 -0.06 -16.99
CA LEU A 66 -18.73 -1.30 -16.91
C LEU A 66 -18.98 -1.81 -18.33
N ARG A 67 -18.71 -3.10 -18.57
CA ARG A 67 -19.03 -3.77 -19.83
C ARG A 67 -19.79 -5.05 -19.58
N MET A 68 -20.85 -5.27 -20.34
CA MET A 68 -21.58 -6.53 -20.36
C MET A 68 -20.77 -7.60 -21.12
N VAL A 69 -20.63 -8.78 -20.54
CA VAL A 69 -19.96 -9.94 -21.11
C VAL A 69 -20.84 -11.16 -20.84
N GLY A 70 -21.58 -11.62 -21.85
CA GLY A 70 -22.63 -12.64 -21.67
C GLY A 70 -23.71 -12.15 -20.70
N ASN A 71 -23.99 -12.95 -19.66
CA ASN A 71 -24.95 -12.62 -18.59
C ASN A 71 -24.29 -11.94 -17.37
N SER A 72 -23.12 -11.32 -17.54
CA SER A 72 -22.35 -10.74 -16.42
C SER A 72 -21.81 -9.35 -16.76
N PHE A 73 -21.43 -8.60 -15.73
CA PHE A 73 -20.72 -7.34 -15.89
C PHE A 73 -19.23 -7.51 -15.56
N SER A 74 -18.40 -6.80 -16.31
CA SER A 74 -16.96 -6.67 -16.07
C SER A 74 -16.63 -5.20 -15.82
N VAL A 75 -15.73 -4.95 -14.87
CA VAL A 75 -15.18 -3.62 -14.59
C VAL A 75 -13.74 -3.61 -15.06
N THR A 76 -13.36 -2.64 -15.89
CA THR A 76 -11.94 -2.44 -16.24
C THR A 76 -11.27 -1.61 -15.17
N ILE A 77 -10.31 -2.20 -14.44
CA ILE A 77 -9.51 -1.50 -13.43
C ILE A 77 -8.20 -1.01 -14.07
N PRO A 78 -7.86 0.30 -13.98
CA PRO A 78 -6.60 0.82 -14.48
C PRO A 78 -5.38 0.13 -13.88
N LYS A 79 -4.37 -0.13 -14.71
CA LYS A 79 -3.16 -0.88 -14.32
C LYS A 79 -2.41 -0.22 -13.17
N GLU A 80 -2.41 1.11 -13.09
CA GLU A 80 -1.68 1.84 -12.06
C GLU A 80 -2.17 1.49 -10.64
N ILE A 81 -3.46 1.17 -10.49
CA ILE A 81 -4.05 0.74 -9.20
C ILE A 81 -3.52 -0.64 -8.81
N ILE A 82 -3.50 -1.57 -9.77
CA ILE A 82 -3.05 -2.96 -9.56
C ILE A 82 -1.55 -2.99 -9.24
N GLU A 83 -0.75 -2.19 -9.95
CA GLU A 83 0.69 -2.08 -9.73
C GLU A 83 1.00 -1.50 -8.34
N PHE A 84 0.20 -0.53 -7.88
CA PHE A 84 0.40 0.10 -6.58
C PHE A 84 0.04 -0.80 -5.40
N GLU A 85 -1.08 -1.54 -5.48
CA GLU A 85 -1.48 -2.48 -4.43
C GLU A 85 -0.52 -3.68 -4.31
N GLY A 86 0.41 -3.87 -5.26
CA GLY A 86 1.54 -4.81 -5.18
C GLY A 86 1.14 -6.28 -4.99
N LYS A 87 -0.16 -6.58 -5.05
CA LYS A 87 -0.77 -7.84 -4.64
C LYS A 87 -2.00 -8.14 -5.47
N SER A 88 -1.86 -8.19 -6.80
CA SER A 88 -2.91 -8.67 -7.71
C SER A 88 -3.59 -9.94 -7.16
N ARG A 89 -2.80 -10.86 -6.59
CA ARG A 89 -3.29 -12.13 -6.03
C ARG A 89 -4.11 -12.02 -4.74
N GLN A 90 -3.88 -11.00 -3.90
CA GLN A 90 -4.65 -10.81 -2.66
C GLN A 90 -5.91 -10.01 -2.95
N MET A 91 -5.82 -9.02 -3.85
CA MET A 91 -6.98 -8.28 -4.36
C MET A 91 -7.92 -9.20 -5.15
N GLU A 92 -7.40 -10.09 -6.00
CA GLU A 92 -8.19 -11.13 -6.69
C GLU A 92 -8.98 -12.00 -5.71
N LYS A 93 -8.34 -12.50 -4.64
CA LYS A 93 -9.02 -13.34 -3.63
C LYS A 93 -10.09 -12.56 -2.85
N GLU A 94 -9.81 -11.32 -2.49
CA GLU A 94 -10.75 -10.47 -1.77
C GLU A 94 -11.92 -10.03 -2.67
N MET A 95 -11.66 -9.72 -3.95
CA MET A 95 -12.69 -9.41 -4.95
C MET A 95 -13.53 -10.62 -5.31
N ASP A 96 -12.94 -11.81 -5.46
CA ASP A 96 -13.68 -13.07 -5.64
C ASP A 96 -14.62 -13.34 -4.46
N GLN A 97 -14.18 -13.06 -3.24
CA GLN A 97 -15.03 -13.18 -2.03
C GLN A 97 -16.12 -12.11 -1.93
N MET A 98 -15.90 -10.91 -2.48
CA MET A 98 -16.92 -9.86 -2.59
C MET A 98 -17.93 -10.16 -3.68
N MET A 99 -17.51 -10.69 -4.84
CA MET A 99 -18.42 -11.03 -5.95
C MET A 99 -19.23 -12.32 -5.72
N ARG A 100 -18.80 -13.19 -4.79
CA ARG A 100 -19.60 -14.32 -4.28
C ARG A 100 -20.74 -13.92 -3.33
N LEU A 101 -20.97 -12.62 -3.13
CA LEU A 101 -22.20 -12.13 -2.50
C LEU A 101 -23.37 -12.34 -3.47
N CYS A 102 -23.91 -13.56 -3.46
CA CYS A 102 -25.27 -13.82 -3.89
C CYS A 102 -26.18 -12.75 -3.25
N LEU A 103 -27.09 -12.19 -4.06
CA LEU A 103 -28.16 -11.30 -3.61
C LEU A 103 -28.71 -11.81 -2.27
N GLU A 104 -28.32 -11.14 -1.19
CA GLU A 104 -29.02 -11.34 0.06
C GLU A 104 -30.43 -10.76 -0.10
N GLU A 105 -31.41 -11.44 0.49
CA GLU A 105 -32.81 -11.05 0.39
C GLU A 105 -32.98 -9.56 0.76
N PRO A 106 -33.92 -8.84 0.10
CA PRO A 106 -34.25 -7.48 0.50
C PRO A 106 -34.51 -7.42 2.02
N ASN A 107 -33.95 -6.40 2.69
CA ASN A 107 -34.00 -6.18 4.15
C ASN A 107 -33.00 -6.94 5.04
N LYS A 108 -32.02 -7.65 4.48
CA LYS A 108 -30.94 -8.25 5.27
C LYS A 108 -29.72 -7.31 5.38
N LEU A 109 -29.32 -6.99 6.61
CA LEU A 109 -28.07 -6.26 6.89
C LEU A 109 -26.96 -7.27 7.20
N SER A 110 -25.91 -7.32 6.36
CA SER A 110 -24.73 -8.13 6.63
C SER A 110 -23.51 -7.28 6.98
N LEU A 111 -23.00 -7.45 8.20
CA LEU A 111 -21.77 -6.82 8.68
C LEU A 111 -20.62 -7.82 8.59
N ARG A 112 -19.64 -7.54 7.72
CA ARG A 112 -18.38 -8.31 7.63
C ARG A 112 -17.26 -7.53 8.31
N PHE A 113 -16.82 -8.03 9.47
CA PHE A 113 -15.66 -7.47 10.16
C PHE A 113 -14.38 -8.13 9.65
N ARG A 114 -13.39 -7.34 9.25
CA ARG A 114 -12.04 -7.83 9.04
C ARG A 114 -11.33 -7.97 10.38
N LYS A 115 -10.63 -9.09 10.58
CA LYS A 115 -9.78 -9.29 11.75
C LYS A 115 -8.62 -8.30 11.68
N ILE A 116 -8.59 -7.33 12.58
CA ILE A 116 -7.42 -6.50 12.81
C ILE A 116 -6.46 -7.37 13.62
N MET A 117 -5.32 -7.73 13.02
CA MET A 117 -4.25 -8.39 13.77
C MET A 117 -3.62 -7.34 14.69
N GLU A 118 -3.90 -7.43 15.99
CA GLU A 118 -3.11 -6.75 17.02
C GLU A 118 -1.74 -7.43 17.12
N LYS A 119 -0.72 -6.59 17.36
CA LYS A 119 0.69 -6.95 17.40
C LYS A 119 1.13 -7.20 18.83
#